data_AF-A0A9D9TJE4-F1
#
_entry.id   AF-A0A9D9TJE4-F1
#
_cell.length_a   1.000
_cell.length_b   1.000
_cell.length_c   1.000
_cell.angle_alpha   90.00
_cell.angle_beta   90.00
_cell.angle_gamma   90.00
#
_symmetry.space_group_name_H-M   'P 1'
#
loop_
_entity.id
_entity.type
_entity.pdbx_description
1 polymer ?
#
loop_
_entity_poly.entity_id
_entity_poly.type
_entity_poly.pdbx_seq_one_letter_code
_entity_poly.pdbx_strand_id
1 'polypeptide(L)'
;MLAPHGNQVMTILGREPAAQGIIEADAMPAALAALQAAIDAEAAAAAETGESGATEEDGGGARAVALRQRLWPMMEMLRRAHAAGVPVVWGV
;
A
#
# COMPACT_ATOMS: atom_id res chain seq x y z
N MET A 1 -6.49 3.60 -16.25
CA MET A 1 -6.56 2.22 -15.74
C MET A 1 -5.57 2.02 -14.60
N LEU A 2 -5.99 2.38 -13.37
CA LEU A 2 -5.30 2.14 -12.08
C LEU A 2 -6.24 1.41 -11.08
N ALA A 3 -7.41 1.00 -11.56
CA ALA A 3 -8.56 0.59 -10.74
C ALA A 3 -8.28 -0.55 -9.75
N PRO A 4 -7.62 -1.66 -10.10
CA PRO A 4 -7.49 -2.78 -9.15
C PRO A 4 -6.54 -2.46 -7.98
N HIS A 5 -5.51 -1.64 -8.18
CA HIS A 5 -4.50 -1.36 -7.16
C HIS A 5 -4.93 -0.24 -6.20
N GLY A 6 -5.63 0.78 -6.70
CA GLY A 6 -6.21 1.83 -5.85
C GLY A 6 -7.27 1.28 -4.89
N ASN A 7 -8.05 0.31 -5.34
CA ASN A 7 -9.10 -0.30 -4.52
C ASN A 7 -8.54 -1.06 -3.31
N GLN A 8 -7.46 -1.83 -3.50
CA GLN A 8 -6.82 -2.58 -2.41
C GLN A 8 -6.28 -1.64 -1.32
N VAL A 9 -5.70 -0.51 -1.71
CA VAL A 9 -5.27 0.55 -0.78
C VAL A 9 -6.47 1.11 -0.01
N MET A 10 -7.56 1.46 -0.69
CA MET A 10 -8.74 2.01 -0.04
C MET A 10 -9.31 1.04 1.00
N THR A 11 -9.41 -0.25 0.66
CA THR A 11 -9.82 -1.31 1.60
C THR A 11 -8.91 -1.38 2.82
N ILE A 12 -7.58 -1.32 2.65
CA ILE A 12 -6.63 -1.31 3.78
C ILE A 12 -6.81 -0.09 4.67
N LEU A 13 -7.12 1.07 4.08
CA LEU A 13 -7.39 2.30 4.80
C LEU A 13 -8.79 2.34 5.44
N GLY A 14 -9.59 1.28 5.31
CA GLY A 14 -10.98 1.24 5.79
C GLY A 14 -11.90 2.20 5.05
N ARG A 15 -11.55 2.57 3.81
CA ARG A 15 -12.30 3.50 2.96
C ARG A 15 -12.92 2.76 1.78
N GLU A 16 -14.11 3.17 1.38
CA GLU A 16 -14.75 2.70 0.15
C GLU A 16 -13.88 3.12 -1.06
N PRO A 17 -13.56 2.20 -1.99
CA PRO A 17 -12.86 2.56 -3.21
C PRO A 17 -13.61 3.64 -4.01
N ALA A 18 -13.00 4.81 -4.14
CA ALA A 18 -13.62 5.95 -4.81
C ALA A 18 -12.76 6.46 -5.97
N ALA A 19 -13.42 6.85 -7.07
CA ALA A 19 -12.76 7.42 -8.24
C ALA A 19 -12.06 8.75 -7.94
N GLN A 20 -12.50 9.44 -6.88
CA GLN A 20 -11.96 10.71 -6.40
C GLN A 20 -11.81 10.64 -4.89
N GLY A 21 -10.86 11.38 -4.34
CA GLY A 21 -10.74 11.49 -2.89
C GLY A 21 -9.52 12.27 -2.44
N ILE A 22 -9.43 12.42 -1.12
CA ILE A 22 -8.40 13.20 -0.43
C ILE A 22 -7.91 12.46 0.82
N ILE A 23 -6.60 12.51 1.05
CA ILE A 23 -5.98 12.20 2.34
C ILE A 23 -5.40 13.51 2.86
N GLU A 24 -6.03 14.05 3.90
CA GLU A 24 -5.54 15.21 4.63
C GLU A 24 -4.21 14.92 5.31
N ALA A 25 -3.35 15.94 5.44
CA ALA A 25 -2.03 15.80 6.05
C ALA A 25 -2.09 15.16 7.46
N ASP A 26 -3.11 15.50 8.25
CA ASP A 26 -3.34 14.97 9.59
C ASP A 26 -3.78 13.50 9.60
N ALA A 27 -4.36 13.01 8.50
CA ALA A 27 -4.79 11.63 8.35
C ALA A 27 -3.66 10.72 7.83
N MET A 28 -2.55 11.29 7.32
CA MET A 28 -1.45 10.53 6.73
C MET A 28 -0.71 9.60 7.71
N PRO A 29 -0.46 9.99 8.99
CA PRO A 29 0.17 9.09 9.94
C PRO A 29 -0.66 7.82 10.19
N ALA A 30 -1.97 7.97 10.33
CA ALA A 30 -2.89 6.84 10.50
C ALA A 30 -2.94 5.97 9.25
N ALA A 31 -2.96 6.59 8.07
CA ALA A 31 -2.93 5.86 6.80
C ALA A 31 -1.64 5.04 6.63
N LEU A 32 -0.48 5.63 6.95
CA LEU A 32 0.81 4.93 6.92
C LEU A 32 0.84 3.74 7.89
N ALA A 33 0.29 3.90 9.10
CA ALA A 33 0.22 2.81 10.07
C ALA A 33 -0.68 1.65 9.58
N ALA A 34 -1.83 1.96 8.99
CA ALA A 34 -2.72 0.94 8.41
C ALA A 34 -2.06 0.18 7.24
N LEU A 35 -1.36 0.89 6.36
CA LEU A 35 -0.61 0.27 5.25
C LEU A 35 0.52 -0.63 5.76
N GLN A 36 1.24 -0.21 6.80
CA GLN A 36 2.29 -1.03 7.41
C GLN A 36 1.71 -2.30 8.05
N ALA A 37 0.62 -2.17 8.80
CA ALA A 37 -0.06 -3.32 9.42
C ALA A 37 -0.53 -4.35 8.39
N ALA A 38 -1.02 -3.91 7.22
CA ALA A 38 -1.41 -4.81 6.14
C ALA A 38 -0.22 -5.58 5.54
N ILE A 39 0.95 -4.93 5.40
CA ILE A 39 2.19 -5.58 4.96
C ILE A 39 2.61 -6.66 5.96
N ASP A 40 2.56 -6.35 7.26
CA ASP A 40 2.98 -7.26 8.31
C ASP A 40 2.02 -8.46 8.42
N ALA A 41 0.72 -8.23 8.22
CA ALA A 41 -0.29 -9.30 8.16
C ALA A 41 -0.07 -10.24 6.96
N GLU A 42 0.24 -9.70 5.77
CA GLU A 42 0.57 -10.54 4.60
C GLU A 42 1.85 -11.36 4.83
N ALA A 43 2.87 -10.75 5.42
CA ALA A 43 4.12 -11.45 5.74
C ALA A 43 3.90 -12.59 6.75
N ALA A 44 3.06 -12.38 7.76
CA ALA A 44 2.69 -13.42 8.72
C ALA A 44 1.92 -14.57 8.05
N ALA A 45 0.93 -14.28 7.20
CA ALA A 45 0.17 -15.29 6.48
C ALA A 45 1.03 -16.12 5.52
N ALA A 46 2.01 -15.50 4.85
CA ALA A 46 2.97 -16.19 4.00
C ALA A 46 3.90 -17.12 4.79
N ALA A 47 4.28 -16.75 6.01
CA ALA A 47 5.09 -17.58 6.90
C ALA A 47 4.33 -18.83 7.39
N GLU A 48 3.03 -18.70 7.70
CA GLU A 48 2.18 -19.80 8.16
C GLU A 48 1.84 -20.82 7.06
N THR A 49 1.71 -20.36 5.82
CA THR A 49 1.35 -21.21 4.67
C THR A 49 2.55 -22.02 4.14
N GLY A 50 3.76 -21.81 4.69
CA GLY A 50 4.97 -22.49 4.23
C GLY A 50 5.44 -22.05 2.85
N GLU A 51 4.84 -20.99 2.30
CA GLU A 51 5.22 -20.32 1.05
C GLU A 51 6.45 -19.41 1.29
N SER A 52 7.41 -19.89 2.09
CA SER A 52 8.76 -19.33 2.21
C SER A 52 9.55 -19.69 0.96
N GLY A 53 9.22 -19.05 -0.15
CA GLY A 53 9.75 -19.37 -1.48
C GLY A 53 9.95 -18.13 -2.34
N ALA A 54 10.58 -17.08 -1.84
CA ALA A 54 11.92 -16.72 -2.31
C ALA A 54 12.36 -15.42 -1.63
N THR A 55 13.46 -15.58 -0.92
CA THR A 55 14.52 -14.60 -0.80
C THR A 55 14.78 -13.91 -2.14
N GLU A 56 15.17 -12.66 -2.02
CA GLU A 56 15.62 -11.75 -3.06
C GLU A 56 16.46 -12.42 -4.17
N GLU A 57 16.34 -11.85 -5.37
CA GLU A 57 17.14 -12.09 -6.60
C GLU A 57 16.60 -13.08 -7.67
N ASP A 58 16.11 -12.44 -8.74
CA ASP A 58 16.15 -12.82 -10.16
C ASP A 58 15.28 -13.98 -10.72
N GLY A 59 14.71 -13.73 -11.91
CA GLY A 59 14.39 -14.78 -12.87
C GLY A 59 12.94 -15.32 -12.95
N GLY A 60 12.09 -14.64 -13.71
CA GLY A 60 11.39 -15.33 -14.82
C GLY A 60 10.17 -16.23 -14.55
N GLY A 61 9.40 -16.00 -13.48
CA GLY A 61 8.04 -16.54 -13.35
C GLY A 61 7.10 -15.42 -12.94
N ALA A 62 5.82 -15.45 -13.33
CA ALA A 62 4.80 -14.48 -12.93
C ALA A 62 4.55 -14.49 -11.41
N ARG A 63 5.54 -14.02 -10.65
CA ARG A 63 5.58 -13.91 -9.20
C ARG A 63 4.62 -12.78 -8.85
N ALA A 64 3.59 -13.08 -8.07
CA ALA A 64 2.72 -12.04 -7.54
C ALA A 64 3.61 -11.01 -6.82
N VAL A 65 3.64 -9.77 -7.33
CA VAL A 65 4.41 -8.69 -6.70
C VAL A 65 3.93 -8.57 -5.25
N ALA A 66 4.82 -8.65 -4.27
CA ALA A 66 4.45 -8.61 -2.85
C ALA A 66 3.76 -7.28 -2.49
N LEU A 67 2.81 -7.28 -1.54
CA LEU A 67 2.08 -6.07 -1.13
C LEU A 67 3.04 -4.95 -0.71
N ARG A 68 4.13 -5.30 -0.03
CA ARG A 68 5.23 -4.37 0.32
C ARG A 68 5.77 -3.62 -0.90
N GLN A 69 6.07 -4.33 -1.98
CA GLN A 69 6.65 -3.74 -3.19
C GLN A 69 5.63 -2.84 -3.91
N ARG A 70 4.34 -3.17 -3.84
CA ARG A 70 3.26 -2.37 -4.44
C ARG A 70 2.94 -1.09 -3.65
N LEU A 71 2.97 -1.17 -2.32
CA LEU A 71 2.62 -0.05 -1.45
C LEU A 71 3.77 0.92 -1.22
N TRP A 72 5.01 0.50 -1.46
CA TRP A 72 6.19 1.34 -1.20
C TRP A 72 6.13 2.73 -1.86
N PRO A 73 5.83 2.88 -3.18
CA PRO A 73 5.76 4.21 -3.80
C PRO A 73 4.70 5.11 -3.17
N MET A 74 3.56 4.54 -2.78
CA MET A 74 2.47 5.29 -2.16
C MET A 74 2.82 5.70 -0.74
N MET A 75 3.38 4.80 0.07
CA MET A 75 3.82 5.12 1.43
C MET A 75 4.88 6.22 1.42
N GLU A 76 5.80 6.16 0.47
CA GLU A 76 6.83 7.19 0.30
C GLU A 76 6.25 8.55 -0.12
N MET A 77 5.28 8.55 -1.03
CA MET A 77 4.52 9.76 -1.38
C MET A 77 3.79 10.35 -0.16
N LEU A 78 3.11 9.52 0.64
CA LEU A 78 2.42 9.96 1.85
C LEU A 78 3.38 10.54 2.89
N ARG A 79 4.56 9.94 3.07
CA ARG A 79 5.59 10.50 3.98
C ARG A 79 6.05 11.89 3.53
N ARG A 80 6.30 12.07 2.23
CA ARG A 80 6.73 13.36 1.67
C ARG A 80 5.63 14.41 1.76
N ALA A 81 4.39 14.03 1.46
CA ALA A 81 3.25 14.93 1.55
C ALA A 81 2.99 15.36 3.00
N HIS A 82 3.09 14.42 3.96
CA HIS A 82 2.97 14.72 5.38
C HIS A 82 4.09 15.65 5.86
N ALA A 83 5.34 15.40 5.46
CA ALA A 83 6.48 16.26 5.79
C ALA A 83 6.33 17.68 5.22
N ALA A 84 5.69 17.81 4.06
CA ALA A 84 5.38 19.10 3.43
C ALA A 84 4.07 19.73 3.94
N GLY A 85 3.28 19.03 4.77
CA GLY A 85 1.99 19.50 5.27
C GLY A 85 0.93 19.68 4.18
N VAL A 86 1.04 18.96 3.06
CA VAL A 86 0.12 19.10 1.91
C VAL A 86 -0.80 17.87 1.80
N PRO A 87 -2.08 18.04 1.42
CA PRO A 87 -2.97 16.91 1.20
C PRO A 87 -2.62 16.16 -0.09
N VAL A 88 -2.95 14.87 -0.13
CA VAL A 88 -2.89 14.05 -1.35
C VAL A 88 -4.29 13.91 -1.93
N VAL A 89 -4.48 14.33 -3.18
CA VAL A 89 -5.78 14.29 -3.89
C VAL A 89 -5.65 13.46 -5.16
N TRP A 90 -6.70 12.72 -5.52
CA TRP A 90 -6.79 12.01 -6.80
C TRP A 90 -8.16 12.21 -7.46
N GLY A 91 -8.20 11.97 -8.78
CA GLY A 91 -9.43 12.02 -9.58
C GLY A 91 -9.91 13.43 -9.94
N VAL A 92 -9.02 14.43 -9.93
CA VAL A 92 -9.30 15.79 -10.43
C VAL A 92 -9.52 15.82 -11.93
#